data_AF-A0AAU7R2M5-F1
#
_entry.id   AF-A0AAU7R2M5-F1
#
_cell.length_a   1.000
_cell.length_b   1.000
_cell.length_c   1.000
_cell.angle_alpha   90.00
_cell.angle_beta   90.00
_cell.angle_gamma   90.00
#
_symmetry.space_group_name_H-M   'P 1'
#
loop_
_entity.id
_entity.type
_entity.pdbx_description
1 polymer ?
#
loop_
_entity_poly.entity_id
_entity_poly.type
_entity_poly.pdbx_seq_one_letter_code
_entity_poly.pdbx_strand_id
1 'polypeptide(L)'
;MDRRRMTAIGVLVAAAGLTAAVTVPSFAGEEPRRAAPAADGVAPEVLDAMGRDLALTRDQAVKRLRTERWAAGTVTRLRGELGAGYGGSWLSEDGATLTVAVADPAGEARVRAAGAVPKRVARGVGELDAVKSRLDAAGADASPDVAGWYVDVADNAVVVIARPGAEADGRRFAAAAGSKATMVRVRTADEAPRPLFDVRGGDAYLINNAGRCSVGFSVVGGFVTAGHCGRPGDRTTGSNRVAQGTFAASSFPGDDWAFVRVNADWTPQGVVTDFNDGGTVAVNGSTEAPVGASICRSGSTTGTRCGLIQAKNATVNYPEGTVTGLTRTNVCAEPGDSGGAWLSGDQAQGVTSGGSGDCTRGGTTFFQPVNEILERNNLTLVTAGDRPAPTQPPAGGGETTPPATAEPTPPAGDTDCSGQVSRTGRIAAGRTQVQPDGRFFRVPDGTQEACLSAPDGARVVLELQRFTGGAFRTVARAASADGTARLTAETQAGAYRYRVAGLSGSGEYTLAFSAR
;
A
#
# COMPACT_ATOMS: atom_id res chain seq x y z
N MET A 1 13.00 -11.08 88.96
CA MET A 1 13.63 -11.97 87.97
C MET A 1 12.59 -13.06 87.68
N ASP A 2 11.64 -12.83 86.77
CA ASP A 2 11.71 -13.09 85.31
C ASP A 2 12.17 -14.53 84.98
N ARG A 3 11.49 -15.35 84.15
CA ARG A 3 10.55 -15.03 83.06
C ARG A 3 9.80 -16.29 82.58
N ARG A 4 8.49 -16.14 82.35
CA ARG A 4 7.64 -16.59 81.21
C ARG A 4 7.71 -18.08 80.78
N ARG A 5 6.59 -18.75 80.47
CA ARG A 5 5.63 -18.42 79.40
C ARG A 5 4.25 -19.06 79.67
N MET A 6 3.21 -18.37 79.23
CA MET A 6 1.81 -18.82 79.22
C MET A 6 1.17 -18.29 77.93
N THR A 7 0.41 -19.18 77.25
CA THR A 7 -1.01 -19.05 76.75
C THR A 7 -1.51 -17.71 76.16
N ALA A 8 -2.59 -17.61 75.40
CA ALA A 8 -3.56 -18.48 74.73
C ALA A 8 -4.41 -17.58 73.79
N ILE A 9 -4.98 -18.19 72.75
CA ILE A 9 -6.34 -18.02 72.18
C ILE A 9 -6.97 -16.60 72.14
N GLY A 10 -6.97 -16.03 70.92
CA GLY A 10 -8.16 -15.78 70.07
C GLY A 10 -9.23 -14.77 70.50
N VAL A 11 -9.42 -13.69 69.71
CA VAL A 11 -10.69 -12.94 69.56
C VAL A 11 -10.70 -12.16 68.22
N LEU A 12 -11.86 -12.13 67.56
CA LEU A 12 -12.30 -11.25 66.47
C LEU A 12 -12.33 -9.76 66.88
N VAL A 13 -11.77 -8.84 66.08
CA VAL A 13 -12.08 -7.40 66.18
C VAL A 13 -12.09 -6.73 64.79
N ALA A 14 -13.10 -5.88 64.58
CA ALA A 14 -13.35 -5.00 63.45
C ALA A 14 -12.38 -3.79 63.39
N ALA A 15 -12.19 -3.20 62.21
CA ALA A 15 -11.75 -1.81 62.09
C ALA A 15 -12.25 -1.16 60.79
N ALA A 16 -12.73 0.07 60.95
CA ALA A 16 -13.28 0.97 59.95
C ALA A 16 -12.21 1.86 59.29
N GLY A 17 -12.57 2.48 58.15
CA GLY A 17 -12.07 3.80 57.76
C GLY A 17 -11.07 3.85 56.60
N LEU A 18 -11.50 4.33 55.44
CA LEU A 18 -11.24 5.70 54.93
C LEU A 18 -11.66 5.78 53.45
N THR A 19 -12.64 6.63 53.18
CA THR A 19 -12.97 7.12 51.83
C THR A 19 -11.90 8.10 51.37
N ALA A 20 -11.06 7.70 50.41
CA ALA A 20 -10.28 8.61 49.60
C ALA A 20 -10.97 8.73 48.24
N ALA A 21 -11.66 9.85 48.00
CA ALA A 21 -12.16 10.23 46.69
C ALA A 21 -10.96 10.57 45.81
N VAL A 22 -10.49 9.59 45.02
CA VAL A 22 -9.54 9.85 43.93
C VAL A 22 -10.36 10.37 42.76
N THR A 23 -10.34 11.69 42.56
CA THR A 23 -10.76 12.31 41.31
C THR A 23 -9.79 11.88 40.22
N VAL A 24 -10.10 10.78 39.53
CA VAL A 24 -9.41 10.39 38.32
C VAL A 24 -9.76 11.44 37.25
N PRO A 25 -8.78 12.07 36.58
CA PRO A 25 -9.09 12.93 35.45
C PRO A 25 -9.86 12.10 34.41
N SER A 26 -11.03 12.59 33.99
CA SER A 26 -11.74 12.07 32.83
C SER A 26 -10.85 12.23 31.61
N PHE A 27 -10.02 11.23 31.34
CA PHE A 27 -9.67 10.92 29.97
C PHE A 27 -10.98 10.43 29.36
N ALA A 28 -11.61 11.28 28.55
CA ALA A 28 -12.53 10.84 27.51
C ALA A 28 -11.69 9.99 26.55
N GLY A 29 -11.42 8.76 26.97
CA GLY A 29 -10.73 7.76 26.21
C GLY A 29 -11.64 7.37 25.07
N GLU A 30 -11.10 7.49 23.87
CA GLU A 30 -11.42 6.63 22.73
C GLU A 30 -11.97 5.30 23.23
N GLU A 31 -13.25 5.05 22.96
CA GLU A 31 -13.74 3.68 22.99
C GLU A 31 -12.79 2.85 22.11
N PRO A 32 -12.35 1.65 22.54
CA PRO A 32 -11.80 0.71 21.58
C PRO A 32 -12.86 0.62 20.48
N ARG A 33 -12.52 0.96 19.23
CA ARG A 33 -13.46 0.80 18.11
C ARG A 33 -13.98 -0.61 18.21
N ARG A 34 -15.19 -0.76 18.73
CA ARG A 34 -15.90 -2.03 18.77
C ARG A 34 -15.99 -2.40 17.30
N ALA A 35 -15.31 -3.48 16.92
CA ALA A 35 -15.38 -4.02 15.56
C ALA A 35 -16.87 -3.96 15.17
N ALA A 36 -17.17 -3.22 14.10
CA ALA A 36 -18.55 -3.06 13.68
C ALA A 36 -19.13 -4.47 13.54
N PRO A 37 -20.32 -4.75 14.11
CA PRO A 37 -20.87 -6.09 14.09
C PRO A 37 -20.91 -6.60 12.66
N ALA A 38 -20.50 -7.85 12.46
CA ALA A 38 -20.54 -8.50 11.16
C ALA A 38 -21.98 -8.47 10.63
N ALA A 39 -22.23 -7.76 9.54
CA ALA A 39 -23.51 -7.82 8.86
C ALA A 39 -23.64 -9.22 8.25
N ASP A 40 -24.64 -10.01 8.68
CA ASP A 40 -24.84 -11.40 8.28
C ASP A 40 -23.62 -12.34 8.42
N GLY A 41 -22.75 -12.06 9.38
CA GLY A 41 -21.53 -12.86 9.61
C GLY A 41 -20.38 -12.57 8.63
N VAL A 42 -20.45 -11.48 7.87
CA VAL A 42 -19.36 -10.99 7.01
C VAL A 42 -18.56 -9.91 7.73
N ALA A 43 -17.23 -10.04 7.73
CA ALA A 43 -16.34 -9.05 8.32
C ALA A 43 -16.47 -7.68 7.60
N PRO A 44 -16.58 -6.55 8.33
CA PRO A 44 -16.68 -5.22 7.75
C PRO A 44 -15.59 -4.91 6.72
N GLU A 45 -14.37 -5.38 6.94
CA GLU A 45 -13.21 -5.16 6.09
C GLU A 45 -13.38 -5.82 4.71
N VAL A 46 -14.09 -6.96 4.65
CA VAL A 46 -14.43 -7.63 3.39
C VAL A 46 -15.48 -6.82 2.62
N LEU A 47 -16.48 -6.28 3.31
CA LEU A 47 -17.50 -5.44 2.69
C LEU A 47 -16.91 -4.14 2.15
N ASP A 48 -15.98 -3.53 2.89
CA ASP A 48 -15.29 -2.32 2.46
C ASP A 48 -14.38 -2.60 1.26
N ALA A 49 -13.70 -3.74 1.24
CA ALA A 49 -12.91 -4.19 0.09
C ALA A 49 -13.77 -4.47 -1.14
N MET A 50 -14.88 -5.19 -0.99
CA MET A 50 -15.83 -5.44 -2.08
C MET A 50 -16.44 -4.13 -2.61
N GLY A 51 -16.78 -3.19 -1.72
CA GLY A 51 -17.33 -1.91 -2.13
C GLY A 51 -16.34 -1.09 -2.95
N ARG A 52 -15.06 -1.10 -2.54
CA ARG A 52 -13.97 -0.46 -3.26
C ARG A 52 -13.68 -1.12 -4.62
N ASP A 53 -13.53 -2.45 -4.63
CA ASP A 53 -12.96 -3.18 -5.77
C ASP A 53 -14.02 -3.55 -6.82
N LEU A 54 -15.28 -3.72 -6.41
CA LEU A 54 -16.40 -4.07 -7.28
C LEU A 54 -17.38 -2.89 -7.48
N ALA A 55 -17.05 -1.71 -6.96
CA ALA A 55 -17.91 -0.51 -7.00
C ALA A 55 -19.32 -0.75 -6.42
N LEU A 56 -19.41 -1.43 -5.28
CA LEU A 56 -20.67 -1.78 -4.62
C LEU A 56 -20.92 -0.93 -3.37
N THR A 57 -22.19 -0.60 -3.11
CA THR A 57 -22.60 -0.18 -1.76
C THR A 57 -22.53 -1.36 -0.79
N ARG A 58 -22.46 -1.07 0.52
CA ARG A 58 -22.44 -2.10 1.56
C ARG A 58 -23.62 -3.07 1.45
N ASP A 59 -24.83 -2.54 1.21
CA ASP A 59 -26.04 -3.36 1.05
C ASP A 59 -26.01 -4.22 -0.22
N GLN A 60 -25.46 -3.71 -1.33
CA GLN A 60 -25.25 -4.49 -2.54
C GLN A 60 -24.24 -5.62 -2.33
N ALA A 61 -23.13 -5.36 -1.63
CA ALA A 61 -22.14 -6.38 -1.29
C ALA A 61 -22.75 -7.48 -0.42
N VAL A 62 -23.51 -7.11 0.62
CA VAL A 62 -24.24 -8.07 1.46
C VAL A 62 -25.24 -8.91 0.63
N LYS A 63 -26.04 -8.27 -0.22
CA LYS A 63 -27.00 -8.96 -1.10
C LYS A 63 -26.28 -9.95 -2.04
N ARG A 64 -25.17 -9.53 -2.65
CA ARG A 64 -24.36 -10.36 -3.54
C ARG A 64 -23.82 -11.59 -2.82
N LEU A 65 -23.24 -11.42 -1.63
CA LEU A 65 -22.74 -12.55 -0.81
C LEU A 65 -23.84 -13.53 -0.41
N ARG A 66 -25.05 -13.05 -0.13
CA ARG A 66 -26.22 -13.92 0.11
C ARG A 66 -26.56 -14.75 -1.13
N THR A 67 -26.57 -14.14 -2.31
CA THR A 67 -26.81 -14.85 -3.59
C THR A 67 -25.70 -15.86 -3.88
N GLU A 68 -24.43 -15.48 -3.70
CA GLU A 68 -23.27 -16.36 -3.90
C GLU A 68 -23.33 -17.60 -3.00
N ARG A 69 -23.74 -17.43 -1.73
CA ARG A 69 -23.91 -18.54 -0.78
C ARG A 69 -25.03 -19.50 -1.22
N TRP A 70 -26.18 -18.96 -1.63
CA TRP A 70 -27.28 -19.76 -2.17
C TRP A 70 -26.86 -20.49 -3.47
N ALA A 71 -26.15 -19.79 -4.35
CA ALA A 71 -25.69 -20.31 -5.62
C ALA A 71 -24.70 -21.47 -5.41
N ALA A 72 -23.75 -21.34 -4.49
CA ALA A 72 -22.79 -22.39 -4.16
C ALA A 72 -23.49 -23.70 -3.75
N GLY A 73 -24.51 -23.62 -2.87
CA GLY A 73 -25.30 -24.80 -2.48
C GLY A 73 -26.09 -25.39 -3.64
N THR A 74 -26.70 -24.54 -4.46
CA THR A 74 -27.49 -24.95 -5.65
C THR A 74 -26.61 -25.62 -6.71
N VAL A 75 -25.41 -25.10 -6.95
CA VAL A 75 -24.43 -25.64 -7.90
C VAL A 75 -23.97 -27.04 -7.48
N THR A 76 -23.63 -27.25 -6.20
CA THR A 76 -23.23 -28.58 -5.71
C THR A 76 -24.33 -29.61 -5.93
N ARG A 77 -25.59 -29.26 -5.63
CA ARG A 77 -26.74 -30.15 -5.85
C ARG A 77 -26.97 -30.43 -7.33
N LEU A 78 -27.06 -29.40 -8.17
CA LEU A 78 -27.33 -29.55 -9.60
C LEU A 78 -26.20 -30.30 -10.33
N ARG A 79 -24.94 -30.14 -9.92
CA ARG A 79 -23.82 -30.93 -10.46
C ARG A 79 -24.04 -32.43 -10.24
N GLY A 80 -24.51 -32.83 -9.06
CA GLY A 80 -24.84 -34.23 -8.76
C GLY A 80 -26.07 -34.74 -9.52
N GLU A 81 -27.15 -33.96 -9.55
CA GLU A 81 -28.42 -34.34 -10.21
C GLU A 81 -28.32 -34.42 -11.74
N LEU A 82 -27.47 -33.61 -12.35
CA LEU A 82 -27.32 -33.52 -13.81
C LEU A 82 -26.20 -34.43 -14.36
N GLY A 83 -25.26 -34.86 -13.50
CA GLY A 83 -24.19 -35.78 -13.88
C GLY A 83 -23.41 -35.29 -15.11
N ALA A 84 -23.24 -36.17 -16.11
CA ALA A 84 -22.54 -35.86 -17.35
C ALA A 84 -23.19 -34.71 -18.17
N GLY A 85 -24.48 -34.43 -17.96
CA GLY A 85 -25.20 -33.34 -18.60
C GLY A 85 -24.88 -31.95 -18.03
N TYR A 86 -24.17 -31.87 -16.89
CA TYR A 86 -23.78 -30.60 -16.29
C TYR A 86 -22.67 -29.92 -17.11
N GLY A 87 -22.98 -28.78 -17.72
CA GLY A 87 -22.07 -28.01 -18.58
C GLY A 87 -21.26 -26.92 -17.87
N GLY A 88 -21.49 -26.71 -16.57
CA GLY A 88 -20.89 -25.65 -15.76
C GLY A 88 -21.91 -24.63 -15.23
N SER A 89 -21.45 -23.65 -14.46
CA SER A 89 -22.32 -22.63 -13.87
C SER A 89 -21.56 -21.33 -13.60
N TRP A 90 -22.24 -20.20 -13.69
CA TRP A 90 -21.68 -18.88 -13.37
C TRP A 90 -22.78 -17.95 -12.87
N LEU A 91 -22.38 -16.93 -12.13
CA LEU A 91 -23.26 -15.80 -11.81
C LEU A 91 -23.18 -14.75 -12.92
N SER A 92 -24.26 -14.00 -13.11
CA SER A 92 -24.24 -12.76 -13.89
C SER A 92 -23.24 -11.76 -13.31
N GLU A 93 -22.84 -10.77 -14.10
CA GLU A 93 -21.85 -9.75 -13.72
C GLU A 93 -22.21 -9.03 -12.42
N ASP A 94 -23.49 -8.71 -12.24
CA ASP A 94 -24.07 -8.12 -11.03
C ASP A 94 -24.18 -9.08 -9.83
N GLY A 95 -23.86 -10.37 -10.03
CA GLY A 95 -23.94 -11.42 -9.02
C GLY A 95 -25.37 -11.87 -8.68
N ALA A 96 -26.39 -11.42 -9.42
CA ALA A 96 -27.80 -11.62 -9.05
C ALA A 96 -28.40 -12.93 -9.58
N THR A 97 -27.93 -13.44 -10.72
CA THR A 97 -28.55 -14.57 -11.42
C THR A 97 -27.56 -15.72 -11.58
N LEU A 98 -27.91 -16.90 -11.07
CA LEU A 98 -27.18 -18.13 -11.33
C LEU A 98 -27.62 -18.73 -12.67
N THR A 99 -26.69 -18.84 -13.62
CA THR A 99 -26.89 -19.61 -14.85
C THR A 99 -26.20 -20.96 -14.74
N VAL A 100 -26.88 -22.02 -15.18
CA VAL A 100 -26.33 -23.38 -15.22
C VAL A 100 -26.40 -23.90 -16.66
N ALA A 101 -25.24 -24.21 -17.22
CA ALA A 101 -25.13 -24.81 -18.53
C ALA A 101 -25.57 -26.29 -18.46
N VAL A 102 -26.39 -26.71 -19.43
CA VAL A 102 -26.88 -28.09 -19.55
C VAL A 102 -26.68 -28.60 -20.98
N ALA A 103 -26.03 -29.76 -21.10
CA ALA A 103 -25.85 -30.46 -22.37
C ALA A 103 -27.03 -31.37 -22.71
N ASP A 104 -27.71 -31.90 -21.69
CA ASP A 104 -28.93 -32.68 -21.83
C ASP A 104 -30.16 -31.76 -21.61
N PRO A 105 -31.03 -31.58 -22.62
CA PRO A 105 -32.28 -30.81 -22.48
C PRO A 105 -33.17 -31.27 -21.32
N ALA A 106 -33.13 -32.56 -20.94
CA ALA A 106 -33.90 -33.07 -19.80
C ALA A 106 -33.49 -32.43 -18.46
N GLY A 107 -32.28 -31.87 -18.38
CA GLY A 107 -31.76 -31.18 -17.22
C GLY A 107 -32.35 -29.79 -16.99
N GLU A 108 -32.90 -29.12 -18.01
CA GLU A 108 -33.34 -27.73 -17.91
C GLU A 108 -34.46 -27.54 -16.86
N ALA A 109 -35.39 -28.50 -16.76
CA ALA A 109 -36.48 -28.44 -15.79
C ALA A 109 -35.97 -28.47 -14.35
N ARG A 110 -34.92 -29.26 -14.08
CA ARG A 110 -34.28 -29.35 -12.75
C ARG A 110 -33.57 -28.06 -12.39
N VAL A 111 -32.89 -27.43 -13.35
CA VAL A 111 -32.26 -26.12 -13.17
C VAL A 111 -33.29 -25.03 -12.84
N ARG A 112 -34.41 -24.98 -13.57
CA ARG A 112 -35.49 -24.01 -13.28
C ARG A 112 -36.13 -24.27 -11.92
N ALA A 113 -36.39 -25.54 -11.58
CA ALA A 113 -36.94 -25.93 -10.26
C ALA A 113 -36.00 -25.54 -9.11
N ALA A 114 -34.69 -25.46 -9.37
CA ALA A 114 -33.68 -25.01 -8.43
C ALA A 114 -33.59 -23.47 -8.28
N GLY A 115 -34.35 -22.69 -9.07
CA GLY A 115 -34.29 -21.22 -9.08
C GLY A 115 -33.15 -20.65 -9.92
N ALA A 116 -32.47 -21.46 -10.73
CA ALA A 116 -31.40 -21.03 -11.64
C ALA A 116 -31.90 -20.95 -13.10
N VAL A 117 -31.14 -20.26 -13.95
CA VAL A 117 -31.42 -20.11 -15.38
C VAL A 117 -30.66 -21.19 -16.17
N PRO A 118 -31.34 -22.09 -16.91
CA PRO A 118 -30.64 -23.04 -17.76
C PRO A 118 -30.10 -22.36 -19.03
N LYS A 119 -28.85 -22.70 -19.42
CA LYS A 119 -28.29 -22.39 -20.74
C LYS A 119 -27.98 -23.69 -21.46
N ARG A 120 -28.53 -23.91 -22.66
CA ARG A 120 -28.15 -25.08 -23.46
C ARG A 120 -26.73 -24.92 -24.00
N VAL A 121 -25.95 -25.98 -23.90
CA VAL A 121 -24.59 -26.06 -24.42
C VAL A 121 -24.38 -27.38 -25.15
N ALA A 122 -23.31 -27.48 -25.95
CA ALA A 122 -23.04 -28.69 -26.71
C ALA A 122 -22.43 -29.81 -25.86
N ARG A 123 -21.75 -29.45 -24.75
CA ARG A 123 -20.87 -30.37 -24.01
C ARG A 123 -21.02 -30.24 -22.51
N GLY A 124 -20.90 -31.36 -21.81
CA GLY A 124 -20.73 -31.38 -20.37
C GLY A 124 -19.35 -30.87 -19.96
N VAL A 125 -19.22 -30.32 -18.75
CA VAL A 125 -17.98 -29.75 -18.23
C VAL A 125 -16.87 -30.80 -18.14
N GLY A 126 -17.22 -32.07 -17.84
CA GLY A 126 -16.25 -33.16 -17.78
C GLY A 126 -15.54 -33.43 -19.12
N GLU A 127 -16.19 -33.15 -20.25
CA GLU A 127 -15.55 -33.25 -21.56
C GLU A 127 -14.52 -32.12 -21.77
N LEU A 128 -14.83 -30.91 -21.29
CA LEU A 128 -13.92 -29.77 -21.32
C LEU A 128 -12.74 -29.95 -20.35
N ASP A 129 -12.99 -30.49 -19.16
CA ASP A 129 -11.95 -30.81 -18.17
C ASP A 129 -10.97 -31.85 -18.70
N ALA A 130 -11.45 -32.84 -19.47
CA ALA A 130 -10.59 -33.82 -20.13
C ALA A 130 -9.67 -33.18 -21.20
N VAL A 131 -10.14 -32.14 -21.90
CA VAL A 131 -9.29 -31.34 -22.81
C VAL A 131 -8.27 -30.54 -22.01
N LYS A 132 -8.70 -29.82 -20.97
CA LYS A 132 -7.80 -29.03 -20.11
C LYS A 132 -6.71 -29.90 -19.49
N SER A 133 -7.05 -31.11 -19.04
CA SER A 133 -6.08 -32.05 -18.44
C SER A 133 -4.98 -32.48 -19.42
N ARG A 134 -5.28 -32.56 -20.72
CA ARG A 134 -4.26 -32.82 -21.75
C ARG A 134 -3.32 -31.63 -21.94
N LEU A 135 -3.85 -30.40 -21.90
CA LEU A 135 -3.03 -29.18 -21.91
C LEU A 135 -2.16 -29.09 -20.64
N ASP A 136 -2.72 -29.43 -19.48
CA ASP A 136 -1.99 -29.46 -18.21
C ASP A 136 -0.77 -30.42 -18.29
N ALA A 137 -0.98 -31.62 -18.86
CA ALA A 137 0.09 -32.59 -19.06
C ALA A 137 1.17 -32.15 -20.06
N ALA A 138 0.80 -31.35 -21.05
CA ALA A 138 1.72 -30.79 -22.06
C ALA A 138 2.33 -29.45 -21.60
N GLY A 139 1.97 -28.92 -20.43
CA GLY A 139 2.23 -27.52 -20.09
C GLY A 139 3.70 -27.09 -20.10
N ALA A 140 4.63 -28.02 -19.86
CA ALA A 140 6.07 -27.75 -19.95
C ALA A 140 6.56 -27.44 -21.37
N ASP A 141 5.81 -27.85 -22.40
CA ASP A 141 6.11 -27.63 -23.82
C ASP A 141 5.49 -26.32 -24.35
N ALA A 142 4.76 -25.58 -23.51
CA ALA A 142 4.18 -24.30 -23.90
C ALA A 142 5.28 -23.24 -24.11
N SER A 143 5.15 -22.45 -25.18
CA SER A 143 6.00 -21.27 -25.39
C SER A 143 5.79 -20.26 -24.26
N PRO A 144 6.81 -19.47 -23.85
CA PRO A 144 6.65 -18.37 -22.90
C PRO A 144 5.57 -17.34 -23.27
N ASP A 145 5.14 -17.29 -24.53
CA ASP A 145 4.08 -16.40 -25.01
C ASP A 145 2.66 -16.99 -24.87
N VAL A 146 2.53 -18.21 -24.35
CA VAL A 146 1.27 -18.81 -23.91
C VAL A 146 1.13 -18.58 -22.40
N ALA A 147 0.25 -17.66 -22.01
CA ALA A 147 0.11 -17.20 -20.62
C ALA A 147 -0.65 -18.19 -19.72
N GLY A 148 -1.47 -19.08 -20.30
CA GLY A 148 -2.22 -20.08 -19.56
C GLY A 148 -3.40 -20.65 -20.34
N TRP A 149 -4.17 -21.53 -19.70
CA TRP A 149 -5.38 -22.13 -20.28
C TRP A 149 -6.41 -22.51 -19.20
N TYR A 150 -7.69 -22.43 -19.54
CA TYR A 150 -8.79 -22.69 -18.62
C TYR A 150 -10.06 -23.20 -19.35
N VAL A 151 -11.01 -23.74 -18.59
CA VAL A 151 -12.35 -24.08 -19.09
C VAL A 151 -13.25 -22.86 -18.96
N ASP A 152 -13.75 -22.36 -20.08
CA ASP A 152 -14.80 -21.36 -20.14
C ASP A 152 -16.16 -22.05 -20.23
N VAL A 153 -16.85 -22.12 -19.09
CA VAL A 153 -18.18 -22.74 -18.99
C VAL A 153 -19.28 -21.89 -19.64
N ALA A 154 -19.08 -20.57 -19.76
CA ALA A 154 -20.06 -19.68 -20.36
C ALA A 154 -20.06 -19.81 -21.89
N ASP A 155 -18.87 -19.91 -22.50
CA ASP A 155 -18.69 -20.14 -23.94
C ASP A 155 -18.60 -21.64 -24.32
N ASN A 156 -18.64 -22.55 -23.33
CA ASN A 156 -18.57 -24.00 -23.50
C ASN A 156 -17.35 -24.47 -24.30
N ALA A 157 -16.18 -23.90 -23.98
CA ALA A 157 -14.91 -24.14 -24.65
C ALA A 157 -13.73 -24.17 -23.67
N VAL A 158 -12.59 -24.70 -24.09
CA VAL A 158 -11.31 -24.51 -23.41
C VAL A 158 -10.60 -23.32 -24.06
N VAL A 159 -10.13 -22.37 -23.26
CA VAL A 159 -9.43 -21.19 -23.75
C VAL A 159 -7.94 -21.36 -23.51
N VAL A 160 -7.12 -21.10 -24.53
CA VAL A 160 -5.67 -20.91 -24.44
C VAL A 160 -5.37 -19.44 -24.62
N ILE A 161 -4.67 -18.85 -23.66
CA ILE A 161 -4.33 -17.43 -23.65
C ILE A 161 -2.97 -17.26 -24.30
N ALA A 162 -2.92 -16.55 -25.43
CA ALA A 162 -1.69 -16.21 -26.12
C ALA A 162 -1.47 -14.70 -26.08
N ARG A 163 -0.21 -14.28 -26.01
CA ARG A 163 0.14 -12.86 -26.14
C ARG A 163 -0.16 -12.35 -27.55
N PRO A 164 -0.32 -11.02 -27.73
CA PRO A 164 -0.46 -10.42 -29.05
C PRO A 164 0.63 -10.88 -30.02
N GLY A 165 0.24 -11.49 -31.14
CA GLY A 165 1.15 -12.03 -32.16
C GLY A 165 1.58 -13.50 -31.96
N ALA A 166 1.25 -14.12 -30.82
CA ALA A 166 1.58 -15.51 -30.49
C ALA A 166 0.39 -16.48 -30.68
N GLU A 167 -0.67 -16.08 -31.40
CA GLU A 167 -1.86 -16.91 -31.58
C GLU A 167 -1.57 -18.23 -32.29
N ALA A 168 -0.56 -18.23 -33.16
CA ALA A 168 -0.09 -19.43 -33.84
C ALA A 168 0.58 -20.41 -32.87
N ASP A 169 1.31 -19.91 -31.86
CA ASP A 169 1.90 -20.73 -30.80
C ASP A 169 0.83 -21.34 -29.90
N GLY A 170 -0.16 -20.56 -29.49
CA GLY A 170 -1.30 -21.08 -28.73
C GLY A 170 -2.04 -22.19 -29.49
N ARG A 171 -2.23 -22.05 -30.81
CA ARG A 171 -2.84 -23.09 -31.66
C ARG A 171 -1.97 -24.33 -31.79
N ARG A 172 -0.65 -24.16 -31.98
CA ARG A 172 0.31 -25.26 -32.06
C ARG A 172 0.34 -26.05 -30.74
N PHE A 173 0.42 -25.36 -29.62
CA PHE A 173 0.39 -25.95 -28.29
C PHE A 173 -0.87 -26.79 -28.07
N ALA A 174 -2.05 -26.22 -28.38
CA ALA A 174 -3.31 -26.93 -28.25
C ALA A 174 -3.40 -28.18 -29.14
N ALA A 175 -2.92 -28.09 -30.38
CA ALA A 175 -2.88 -29.21 -31.31
C ALA A 175 -1.91 -30.31 -30.86
N ALA A 176 -0.73 -29.93 -30.36
CA ALA A 176 0.26 -30.87 -29.83
C ALA A 176 -0.26 -31.63 -28.61
N ALA A 177 -1.07 -30.99 -27.77
CA ALA A 177 -1.78 -31.63 -26.66
C ALA A 177 -2.95 -32.55 -27.10
N GLY A 178 -3.15 -32.78 -28.40
CA GLY A 178 -4.20 -33.64 -28.93
C GLY A 178 -5.61 -33.07 -28.78
N SER A 179 -5.75 -31.75 -28.63
CA SER A 179 -7.05 -31.11 -28.45
C SER A 179 -7.73 -30.83 -29.81
N LYS A 180 -9.00 -31.20 -29.95
CA LYS A 180 -9.78 -30.89 -31.15
C LYS A 180 -9.96 -29.38 -31.29
N ALA A 181 -9.72 -28.84 -32.48
CA ALA A 181 -9.83 -27.40 -32.76
C ALA A 181 -11.22 -26.81 -32.45
N THR A 182 -12.28 -27.62 -32.47
CA THR A 182 -13.65 -27.19 -32.13
C THR A 182 -13.91 -27.04 -30.63
N MET A 183 -12.98 -27.50 -29.79
CA MET A 183 -13.07 -27.45 -28.33
C MET A 183 -12.13 -26.43 -27.70
N VAL A 184 -11.14 -25.93 -28.46
CA VAL A 184 -10.16 -24.97 -27.98
C VAL A 184 -10.26 -23.66 -28.74
N ARG A 185 -10.39 -22.55 -28.01
CA ARG A 185 -10.31 -21.19 -28.54
C ARG A 185 -8.99 -20.57 -28.08
N VAL A 186 -8.27 -19.93 -29.00
CA VAL A 186 -7.15 -19.07 -28.60
C VAL A 186 -7.68 -17.66 -28.37
N ARG A 187 -7.42 -17.14 -27.17
CA ARG A 187 -7.73 -15.75 -26.79
C ARG A 187 -6.43 -14.96 -26.76
N THR A 188 -6.37 -13.89 -27.53
CA THR A 188 -5.27 -12.93 -27.46
C THR A 188 -5.47 -12.04 -26.23
N ALA A 189 -4.50 -11.99 -25.33
CA ALA A 189 -4.48 -11.08 -24.19
C ALA A 189 -3.04 -10.76 -23.77
N ASP A 190 -2.80 -9.56 -23.27
CA ASP A 190 -1.49 -9.16 -22.73
C ASP A 190 -1.30 -9.65 -21.29
N GLU A 191 -1.57 -10.93 -21.07
CA GLU A 191 -1.43 -11.57 -19.76
C GLU A 191 -0.01 -12.11 -19.60
N ALA A 192 0.60 -11.76 -18.47
CA ALA A 192 1.91 -12.25 -18.08
C ALA A 192 1.92 -12.49 -16.56
N PRO A 193 1.27 -13.58 -16.10
CA PRO A 193 1.26 -13.91 -14.68
C PRO A 193 2.68 -14.02 -14.14
N ARG A 194 2.91 -13.40 -12.99
CA ARG A 194 4.17 -13.46 -12.27
C ARG A 194 3.90 -13.67 -10.78
N PRO A 195 4.82 -14.28 -10.03
CA PRO A 195 4.76 -14.26 -8.59
C PRO A 195 4.68 -12.82 -8.05
N LEU A 196 3.94 -12.63 -6.96
CA LEU A 196 3.83 -11.35 -6.26
C LEU A 196 4.46 -11.51 -4.87
N PHE A 197 5.61 -10.89 -4.65
CA PHE A 197 6.30 -10.83 -3.37
C PHE A 197 6.31 -9.39 -2.87
N ASP A 198 6.35 -9.18 -1.56
CA ASP A 198 6.45 -7.85 -0.97
C ASP A 198 7.89 -7.55 -0.55
N VAL A 199 8.30 -6.29 -0.73
CA VAL A 199 9.49 -5.74 -0.09
C VAL A 199 9.01 -4.88 1.07
N ARG A 200 9.44 -5.19 2.29
CA ARG A 200 9.06 -4.46 3.50
C ARG A 200 10.32 -4.14 4.30
N GLY A 201 10.34 -2.98 4.96
CA GLY A 201 11.46 -2.63 5.84
C GLY A 201 11.60 -3.66 6.97
N GLY A 202 12.83 -4.02 7.33
CA GLY A 202 13.14 -5.05 8.33
C GLY A 202 13.29 -6.47 7.78
N ASP A 203 12.74 -6.77 6.59
CA ASP A 203 12.87 -8.10 5.98
C ASP A 203 14.33 -8.44 5.66
N ALA A 204 14.70 -9.72 5.82
CA ALA A 204 16.02 -10.21 5.40
C ALA A 204 16.13 -10.26 3.88
N TYR A 205 17.32 -9.93 3.36
CA TYR A 205 17.74 -10.26 2.00
C TYR A 205 19.18 -10.77 2.00
N LEU A 206 19.51 -11.59 1.01
CA LEU A 206 20.84 -12.17 0.85
C LEU A 206 21.57 -11.50 -0.31
N ILE A 207 22.87 -11.30 -0.16
CA ILE A 207 23.74 -10.70 -1.18
C ILE A 207 24.63 -11.79 -1.75
N ASN A 208 24.51 -12.03 -3.07
CA ASN A 208 25.19 -13.12 -3.78
C ASN A 208 25.06 -14.50 -3.08
N ASN A 209 23.96 -14.71 -2.34
CA ASN A 209 23.72 -15.87 -1.46
C ASN A 209 24.85 -16.15 -0.42
N ALA A 210 25.61 -15.12 -0.04
CA ALA A 210 26.77 -15.23 0.86
C ALA A 210 26.67 -14.33 2.10
N GLY A 211 26.14 -13.11 1.94
CA GLY A 211 25.88 -12.16 3.03
C GLY A 211 24.40 -12.02 3.34
N ARG A 212 24.05 -11.58 4.56
CA ARG A 212 22.69 -11.20 4.94
C ARG A 212 22.69 -9.76 5.45
N CYS A 213 21.75 -8.97 4.94
CA CYS A 213 21.39 -7.67 5.49
C CYS A 213 19.86 -7.58 5.60
N SER A 214 19.40 -6.44 6.11
CA SER A 214 17.99 -6.13 6.27
C SER A 214 17.58 -5.01 5.32
N VAL A 215 16.36 -5.09 4.79
CA VAL A 215 15.76 -4.02 3.98
C VAL A 215 15.54 -2.79 4.88
N GLY A 216 15.92 -1.61 4.41
CA GLY A 216 15.64 -0.35 5.09
C GLY A 216 14.23 0.13 4.80
N PHE A 217 14.08 0.87 3.70
CA PHE A 217 12.78 1.38 3.28
C PHE A 217 12.53 1.10 1.80
N SER A 218 11.30 0.75 1.49
CA SER A 218 10.83 0.68 0.11
C SER A 218 10.84 2.06 -0.54
N VAL A 219 11.38 2.10 -1.75
CA VAL A 219 11.33 3.25 -2.65
C VAL A 219 10.71 2.80 -3.97
N VAL A 220 10.26 3.74 -4.80
CA VAL A 220 9.72 3.41 -6.12
C VAL A 220 10.77 2.61 -6.91
N GLY A 221 10.43 1.38 -7.29
CA GLY A 221 11.29 0.47 -8.03
C GLY A 221 12.33 -0.31 -7.20
N GLY A 222 12.31 -0.24 -5.87
CA GLY A 222 13.24 -1.02 -5.04
C GLY A 222 13.23 -0.69 -3.55
N PHE A 223 14.41 -0.74 -2.93
CA PHE A 223 14.58 -0.39 -1.52
C PHE A 223 15.97 0.18 -1.23
N VAL A 224 16.06 0.98 -0.17
CA VAL A 224 17.34 1.46 0.38
C VAL A 224 17.84 0.54 1.49
N THR A 225 19.16 0.44 1.61
CA THR A 225 19.89 -0.40 2.59
C THR A 225 21.26 0.22 2.86
N ALA A 226 22.12 -0.44 3.63
CA ALA A 226 23.48 0.02 3.91
C ALA A 226 24.45 -0.28 2.75
N GLY A 227 25.45 0.58 2.57
CA GLY A 227 26.44 0.50 1.50
C GLY A 227 27.43 -0.64 1.69
N HIS A 228 27.82 -0.90 2.93
CA HIS A 228 28.73 -2.01 3.25
C HIS A 228 28.14 -3.40 2.96
N CYS A 229 26.83 -3.51 2.74
CA CYS A 229 26.17 -4.78 2.41
C CYS A 229 26.51 -5.30 1.01
N GLY A 230 26.85 -4.42 0.05
CA GLY A 230 27.08 -4.82 -1.34
C GLY A 230 27.50 -3.68 -2.25
N ARG A 231 28.04 -4.05 -3.41
CA ARG A 231 28.55 -3.13 -4.44
C ARG A 231 27.61 -3.08 -5.65
N PRO A 232 27.67 -2.02 -6.48
CA PRO A 232 26.88 -1.97 -7.70
C PRO A 232 27.10 -3.22 -8.57
N GLY A 233 26.01 -3.87 -8.98
CA GLY A 233 26.04 -5.13 -9.73
C GLY A 233 25.86 -6.40 -8.90
N ASP A 234 25.99 -6.34 -7.57
CA ASP A 234 25.73 -7.48 -6.69
C ASP A 234 24.25 -7.88 -6.74
N ARG A 235 23.99 -9.19 -6.78
CA ARG A 235 22.62 -9.73 -6.87
C ARG A 235 22.04 -9.96 -5.47
N THR A 236 20.73 -9.78 -5.37
CA THR A 236 19.97 -10.02 -4.14
C THR A 236 18.93 -11.13 -4.31
N THR A 237 18.74 -11.90 -3.25
CA THR A 237 17.60 -12.81 -3.09
C THR A 237 16.84 -12.44 -1.83
N GLY A 238 15.52 -12.60 -1.84
CA GLY A 238 14.70 -12.34 -0.67
C GLY A 238 14.86 -13.42 0.41
N SER A 239 14.25 -13.21 1.58
CA SER A 239 14.20 -14.21 2.66
C SER A 239 13.63 -15.56 2.22
N ASN A 240 12.77 -15.58 1.20
CA ASN A 240 12.21 -16.76 0.53
C ASN A 240 13.18 -17.43 -0.48
N ARG A 241 14.43 -16.95 -0.60
CA ARG A 241 15.45 -17.40 -1.56
C ARG A 241 15.11 -17.21 -3.04
N VAL A 242 14.10 -16.39 -3.35
CA VAL A 242 13.77 -16.04 -4.74
C VAL A 242 14.59 -14.84 -5.17
N ALA A 243 14.99 -14.80 -6.45
CA ALA A 243 15.69 -13.65 -7.04
C ALA A 243 14.88 -12.36 -6.81
N GLN A 244 15.54 -11.34 -6.25
CA GLN A 244 14.88 -10.11 -5.81
C GLN A 244 15.29 -8.90 -6.63
N GLY A 245 16.60 -8.67 -6.82
CA GLY A 245 17.07 -7.44 -7.43
C GLY A 245 18.58 -7.35 -7.52
N THR A 246 19.07 -6.16 -7.83
CA THR A 246 20.51 -5.87 -7.97
C THR A 246 20.83 -4.53 -7.31
N PHE A 247 21.98 -4.43 -6.65
CA PHE A 247 22.51 -3.16 -6.16
C PHE A 247 22.75 -2.22 -7.34
N ALA A 248 21.99 -1.12 -7.40
CA ALA A 248 22.07 -0.13 -8.47
C ALA A 248 23.03 1.02 -8.12
N ALA A 249 23.13 1.36 -6.84
CA ALA A 249 24.08 2.33 -6.31
C ALA A 249 24.48 1.92 -4.89
N SER A 250 25.72 2.23 -4.49
CA SER A 250 26.24 1.98 -3.15
C SER A 250 27.41 2.92 -2.87
N SER A 251 27.55 3.36 -1.62
CA SER A 251 28.66 4.17 -1.12
C SER A 251 29.06 3.67 0.26
N PHE A 252 30.31 3.18 0.36
CA PHE A 252 30.99 2.80 1.60
C PHE A 252 32.49 2.57 1.32
N PRO A 253 33.42 3.12 2.13
CA PRO A 253 33.22 4.08 3.23
C PRO A 253 32.95 5.51 2.70
N GLY A 254 33.05 6.52 3.57
CA GLY A 254 32.66 7.92 3.33
C GLY A 254 31.24 8.17 3.80
N ASP A 255 30.30 7.45 3.19
CA ASP A 255 28.90 7.30 3.59
C ASP A 255 28.61 5.81 3.81
N ASP A 256 27.40 5.45 4.23
CA ASP A 256 26.99 4.04 4.32
C ASP A 256 25.54 3.79 3.87
N TRP A 257 25.32 3.89 2.56
CA TRP A 257 24.03 3.62 1.93
C TRP A 257 24.15 2.88 0.61
N ALA A 258 23.07 2.20 0.25
CA ALA A 258 22.86 1.61 -1.07
C ALA A 258 21.39 1.67 -1.48
N PHE A 259 21.17 1.57 -2.78
CA PHE A 259 19.87 1.37 -3.40
C PHE A 259 19.89 0.05 -4.19
N VAL A 260 18.95 -0.84 -3.86
CA VAL A 260 18.71 -2.09 -4.59
C VAL A 260 17.48 -1.90 -5.46
N ARG A 261 17.63 -2.08 -6.77
CA ARG A 261 16.53 -2.12 -7.72
C ARG A 261 15.96 -3.53 -7.77
N VAL A 262 14.67 -3.68 -7.52
CA VAL A 262 14.01 -4.99 -7.55
C VAL A 262 13.47 -5.34 -8.93
N ASN A 263 13.32 -6.64 -9.20
CA ASN A 263 12.70 -7.13 -10.41
C ASN A 263 11.16 -7.02 -10.32
N ALA A 264 10.48 -7.39 -11.41
CA ALA A 264 9.03 -7.24 -11.49
C ALA A 264 8.30 -8.03 -10.40
N ASP A 265 8.78 -9.20 -9.98
CA ASP A 265 8.09 -10.10 -9.04
C ASP A 265 7.92 -9.50 -7.64
N TRP A 266 8.69 -8.47 -7.30
CA TRP A 266 8.71 -7.85 -5.98
C TRP A 266 8.06 -6.47 -5.98
N THR A 267 7.14 -6.26 -5.04
CA THR A 267 6.34 -5.05 -4.89
C THR A 267 6.81 -4.28 -3.65
N PRO A 268 7.40 -3.09 -3.80
CA PRO A 268 7.74 -2.23 -2.67
C PRO A 268 6.51 -1.83 -1.84
N GLN A 269 6.56 -2.02 -0.52
CA GLN A 269 5.48 -1.69 0.40
C GLN A 269 5.90 -0.59 1.38
N GLY A 270 5.04 0.40 1.60
CA GLY A 270 5.27 1.49 2.55
C GLY A 270 5.09 1.09 4.02
N VAL A 271 5.75 0.02 4.44
CA VAL A 271 5.66 -0.55 5.80
C VAL A 271 7.00 -1.06 6.30
N VAL A 272 7.15 -1.16 7.62
CA VAL A 272 8.26 -1.83 8.32
C VAL A 272 7.71 -2.95 9.19
N THR A 273 8.36 -4.10 9.21
CA THR A 273 7.93 -5.33 9.88
C THR A 273 8.44 -5.45 11.31
N ASP A 274 7.98 -6.51 11.98
CA ASP A 274 8.39 -6.92 13.33
C ASP A 274 7.92 -6.00 14.46
N PHE A 275 6.74 -5.38 14.28
CA PHE A 275 6.06 -4.60 15.32
C PHE A 275 4.80 -5.34 15.80
N ASN A 276 4.43 -5.26 17.07
CA ASN A 276 3.22 -5.88 17.62
C ASN A 276 3.10 -7.39 17.27
N ASP A 277 4.02 -8.21 17.78
CA ASP A 277 4.02 -9.68 17.57
C ASP A 277 4.11 -10.11 16.10
N GLY A 278 4.97 -9.45 15.31
CA GLY A 278 5.21 -9.77 13.90
C GLY A 278 4.33 -9.02 12.89
N GLY A 279 3.55 -8.05 13.35
CA GLY A 279 2.84 -7.09 12.51
C GLY A 279 3.75 -6.04 11.84
N THR A 280 3.10 -5.04 11.24
CA THR A 280 3.77 -3.98 10.49
C THR A 280 3.35 -2.59 10.96
N VAL A 281 4.25 -1.62 10.79
CA VAL A 281 3.99 -0.18 10.98
C VAL A 281 4.04 0.51 9.62
N ALA A 282 3.07 1.39 9.37
CA ALA A 282 3.02 2.21 8.16
C ALA A 282 4.16 3.24 8.14
N VAL A 283 4.70 3.51 6.95
CA VAL A 283 5.62 4.60 6.68
C VAL A 283 4.84 5.72 6.00
N ASN A 284 4.75 6.90 6.62
CA ASN A 284 3.96 8.04 6.09
C ASN A 284 4.82 9.24 5.66
N GLY A 285 6.14 9.13 5.77
CA GLY A 285 7.06 10.19 5.38
C GLY A 285 8.46 9.95 5.93
N SER A 286 9.30 10.98 5.84
CA SER A 286 10.70 10.96 6.30
C SER A 286 11.08 12.23 7.07
N THR A 287 10.13 12.77 7.84
CA THR A 287 10.41 13.92 8.71
C THR A 287 11.46 13.53 9.75
N GLU A 288 12.61 14.20 9.72
CA GLU A 288 13.73 13.88 10.59
C GLU A 288 13.43 14.25 12.05
N ALA A 289 13.68 13.30 12.95
CA ALA A 289 13.51 13.47 14.39
C ALA A 289 14.76 14.10 15.05
N PRO A 290 14.58 15.01 16.03
CA PRO A 290 15.68 15.68 16.72
C PRO A 290 16.41 14.76 17.72
N VAL A 291 17.57 15.20 18.21
CA VAL A 291 18.25 14.56 19.35
C VAL A 291 17.31 14.50 20.55
N GLY A 292 17.30 13.37 21.26
CA GLY A 292 16.41 13.09 22.38
C GLY A 292 15.07 12.46 21.98
N ALA A 293 14.73 12.42 20.68
CA ALA A 293 13.51 11.75 20.21
C ALA A 293 13.59 10.22 20.39
N SER A 294 12.43 9.62 20.68
CA SER A 294 12.26 8.16 20.64
C SER A 294 12.41 7.65 19.22
N ILE A 295 13.16 6.56 19.09
CA ILE A 295 13.43 5.94 17.80
C ILE A 295 13.44 4.42 17.95
N CYS A 296 12.90 3.73 16.96
CA CYS A 296 12.88 2.28 16.86
C CYS A 296 13.58 1.85 15.57
N ARG A 297 14.20 0.68 15.59
CA ARG A 297 14.77 0.04 14.41
C ARG A 297 14.27 -1.36 14.26
N SER A 298 14.12 -1.83 13.03
CA SER A 298 13.75 -3.19 12.69
C SER A 298 14.83 -3.83 11.81
N GLY A 299 15.26 -5.02 12.17
CA GLY A 299 16.30 -5.78 11.48
C GLY A 299 16.09 -7.28 11.60
N SER A 300 16.61 -8.02 10.61
CA SER A 300 16.36 -9.46 10.45
C SER A 300 16.98 -10.35 11.52
N THR A 301 17.92 -9.85 12.33
CA THR A 301 18.59 -10.64 13.36
C THR A 301 17.94 -10.44 14.72
N THR A 302 17.76 -9.19 15.14
CA THR A 302 17.28 -8.88 16.51
C THR A 302 15.89 -8.27 16.55
N GLY A 303 15.21 -8.22 15.40
CA GLY A 303 13.84 -7.75 15.29
C GLY A 303 13.70 -6.25 15.52
N THR A 304 12.66 -5.83 16.23
CA THR A 304 12.46 -4.45 16.64
C THR A 304 13.09 -4.13 18.00
N ARG A 305 13.85 -3.03 18.08
CA ARG A 305 14.29 -2.43 19.36
C ARG A 305 14.19 -0.92 19.30
N CYS A 306 14.00 -0.30 20.46
CA CYS A 306 13.77 1.13 20.57
C CYS A 306 14.68 1.77 21.63
N GLY A 307 14.82 3.08 21.54
CA GLY A 307 15.61 3.92 22.44
C GLY A 307 15.55 5.37 21.97
N LEU A 308 16.68 6.08 22.06
CA LEU A 308 16.76 7.52 21.84
C LEU A 308 17.87 7.88 20.85
N ILE A 309 17.61 8.95 20.08
CA ILE A 309 18.65 9.65 19.32
C ILE A 309 19.56 10.39 20.30
N GLN A 310 20.87 10.13 20.25
CA GLN A 310 21.86 10.73 21.13
C GLN A 310 22.64 11.89 20.49
N ALA A 311 22.96 11.77 19.21
CA ALA A 311 23.70 12.79 18.47
C ALA A 311 23.44 12.69 16.97
N LYS A 312 23.67 13.79 16.26
CA LYS A 312 23.61 13.90 14.80
C LYS A 312 25.01 14.24 14.25
N ASN A 313 25.22 14.02 12.96
CA ASN A 313 26.48 14.33 12.28
C ASN A 313 27.71 13.69 12.96
N ALA A 314 27.57 12.43 13.38
CA ALA A 314 28.64 11.66 13.98
C ALA A 314 29.57 11.10 12.91
N THR A 315 30.87 11.11 13.21
CA THR A 315 31.90 10.44 12.42
C THR A 315 32.31 9.15 13.11
N VAL A 316 32.35 8.05 12.35
CA VAL A 316 32.73 6.72 12.83
C VAL A 316 33.88 6.19 11.98
N ASN A 317 34.89 5.62 12.62
CA ASN A 317 36.03 5.00 11.94
C ASN A 317 35.85 3.49 11.93
N TYR A 318 35.44 2.94 10.79
CA TYR A 318 35.41 1.49 10.55
C TYR A 318 36.77 1.00 10.05
N PRO A 319 37.06 -0.31 10.13
CA PRO A 319 38.27 -0.89 9.55
C PRO A 319 38.46 -0.57 8.05
N GLU A 320 37.37 -0.46 7.31
CA GLU A 320 37.35 -0.16 5.88
C GLU A 320 37.53 1.33 5.56
N GLY A 321 37.26 2.21 6.53
CA GLY A 321 37.43 3.66 6.41
C GLY A 321 36.47 4.47 7.29
N THR A 322 36.64 5.79 7.22
CA THR A 322 35.81 6.75 7.95
C THR A 322 34.46 6.95 7.26
N VAL A 323 33.38 6.95 8.03
CA VAL A 323 32.03 7.32 7.60
C VAL A 323 31.57 8.54 8.40
N THR A 324 31.03 9.55 7.73
CA THR A 324 30.60 10.82 8.36
C THR A 324 29.08 11.00 8.28
N GLY A 325 28.54 12.01 8.96
CA GLY A 325 27.11 12.35 8.82
C GLY A 325 26.13 11.41 9.54
N LEU A 326 26.60 10.40 10.27
CA LEU A 326 25.73 9.39 10.88
C LEU A 326 24.93 9.95 12.06
N THR A 327 23.77 9.34 12.33
CA THR A 327 23.02 9.57 13.57
C THR A 327 23.38 8.51 14.60
N ARG A 328 23.72 8.93 15.82
CA ARG A 328 24.06 8.06 16.95
C ARG A 328 22.83 7.79 17.82
N THR A 329 22.67 6.54 18.25
CA THR A 329 21.59 6.11 19.15
C THR A 329 22.11 5.18 20.26
N ASN A 330 21.30 4.96 21.30
CA ASN A 330 21.54 3.93 22.32
C ASN A 330 20.77 2.62 22.07
N VAL A 331 20.17 2.47 20.89
CA VAL A 331 19.47 1.23 20.52
C VAL A 331 20.53 0.21 20.13
N CYS A 332 20.42 -1.02 20.59
CA CYS A 332 21.34 -2.09 20.22
C CYS A 332 21.11 -2.54 18.76
N ALA A 333 22.09 -3.19 18.14
CA ALA A 333 21.96 -3.93 16.87
C ALA A 333 23.05 -5.01 16.80
N GLU A 334 22.82 -6.06 16.01
CA GLU A 334 23.75 -7.17 15.83
C GLU A 334 23.99 -7.48 14.34
N PRO A 335 25.03 -8.28 13.99
CA PRO A 335 25.30 -8.64 12.61
C PRO A 335 24.05 -9.18 11.88
N GLY A 336 23.77 -8.61 10.70
CA GLY A 336 22.57 -8.89 9.91
C GLY A 336 21.43 -7.87 10.08
N ASP A 337 21.46 -7.04 11.12
CA ASP A 337 20.55 -5.87 11.24
C ASP A 337 21.00 -4.69 10.36
N SER A 338 22.23 -4.75 9.81
CA SER A 338 22.76 -3.82 8.81
C SER A 338 21.76 -3.58 7.69
N GLY A 339 21.59 -2.31 7.32
CA GLY A 339 20.59 -1.85 6.34
C GLY A 339 19.17 -1.71 6.88
N GLY A 340 18.86 -2.27 8.05
CA GLY A 340 17.52 -2.28 8.64
C GLY A 340 16.95 -0.89 8.91
N ALA A 341 15.62 -0.80 8.91
CA ALA A 341 14.86 0.45 8.95
C ALA A 341 14.89 1.12 10.33
N TRP A 342 15.02 2.45 10.39
CA TRP A 342 14.84 3.25 11.60
C TRP A 342 13.62 4.17 11.50
N LEU A 343 12.69 4.05 12.44
CA LEU A 343 11.44 4.83 12.51
C LEU A 343 11.38 5.69 13.78
N SER A 344 10.84 6.90 13.65
CA SER A 344 10.32 7.68 14.77
C SER A 344 8.84 7.94 14.51
N GLY A 345 7.97 7.29 15.29
CA GLY A 345 6.55 7.17 14.92
C GLY A 345 6.40 6.43 13.60
N ASP A 346 5.78 7.07 12.61
CA ASP A 346 5.59 6.58 11.23
C ASP A 346 6.54 7.25 10.21
N GLN A 347 7.57 7.95 10.70
CA GLN A 347 8.53 8.69 9.86
C GLN A 347 9.85 7.92 9.71
N ALA A 348 10.24 7.64 8.47
CA ALA A 348 11.51 7.05 8.12
C ALA A 348 12.69 7.96 8.51
N GLN A 349 13.65 7.41 9.26
CA GLN A 349 14.82 8.13 9.77
C GLN A 349 16.11 7.73 9.07
N GLY A 350 16.32 6.44 8.80
CA GLY A 350 17.57 5.96 8.21
C GLY A 350 17.72 4.45 8.17
N VAL A 351 18.90 4.01 7.73
CA VAL A 351 19.28 2.60 7.60
C VAL A 351 20.45 2.27 8.52
N THR A 352 20.41 1.12 9.20
CA THR A 352 21.47 0.70 10.14
C THR A 352 22.83 0.62 9.44
N SER A 353 23.82 1.37 9.92
CA SER A 353 25.20 1.29 9.45
C SER A 353 25.97 0.27 10.27
N GLY A 354 26.16 0.54 11.57
CA GLY A 354 26.95 -0.31 12.43
C GLY A 354 26.93 0.20 13.87
N GLY A 355 27.65 -0.47 14.77
CA GLY A 355 27.63 -0.13 16.17
C GLY A 355 28.62 -0.91 17.02
N SER A 356 28.49 -0.75 18.33
CA SER A 356 29.26 -1.46 19.35
C SER A 356 28.34 -1.95 20.46
N GLY A 357 28.75 -3.01 21.16
CA GLY A 357 27.91 -3.68 22.16
C GLY A 357 27.06 -4.81 21.56
N ASP A 358 25.98 -5.18 22.23
CA ASP A 358 25.03 -6.22 21.80
C ASP A 358 23.62 -5.96 22.38
N CYS A 359 22.63 -6.76 22.00
CA CYS A 359 21.27 -6.60 22.51
C CYS A 359 21.03 -7.21 23.90
N THR A 360 22.06 -7.75 24.56
CA THR A 360 22.00 -8.25 25.93
C THR A 360 22.51 -7.21 26.94
N ARG A 361 23.61 -6.52 26.61
CA ARG A 361 24.31 -5.56 27.46
C ARG A 361 24.06 -4.10 27.05
N GLY A 362 23.38 -3.90 25.92
CA GLY A 362 23.21 -2.61 25.29
C GLY A 362 24.39 -2.23 24.41
N GLY A 363 24.28 -1.08 23.76
CA GLY A 363 25.26 -0.66 22.76
C GLY A 363 25.04 0.75 22.26
N THR A 364 25.93 1.17 21.38
CA THR A 364 25.73 2.36 20.55
C THR A 364 25.58 1.90 19.11
N THR A 365 24.50 2.28 18.45
CA THR A 365 24.30 2.00 17.02
C THR A 365 24.10 3.29 16.25
N PHE A 366 24.67 3.31 15.05
CA PHE A 366 24.66 4.40 14.12
C PHE A 366 23.81 4.04 12.90
N PHE A 367 23.12 5.03 12.36
CA PHE A 367 22.38 4.88 11.11
C PHE A 367 22.69 6.02 10.14
N GLN A 368 22.66 5.69 8.85
CA GLN A 368 22.76 6.63 7.75
C GLN A 368 21.39 7.29 7.51
N PRO A 369 21.27 8.63 7.57
CA PRO A 369 19.99 9.31 7.40
C PRO A 369 19.32 9.02 6.04
N VAL A 370 18.03 8.71 6.04
CA VAL A 370 17.30 8.28 4.83
C VAL A 370 17.18 9.40 3.80
N ASN A 371 17.00 10.65 4.25
CA ASN A 371 16.80 11.80 3.34
C ASN A 371 18.02 12.03 2.45
N GLU A 372 19.23 11.82 2.95
CA GLU A 372 20.45 11.91 2.13
C GLU A 372 20.43 10.87 1.01
N ILE A 373 20.05 9.62 1.32
CA ILE A 373 19.98 8.53 0.33
C ILE A 373 18.96 8.88 -0.75
N LEU A 374 17.78 9.37 -0.34
CA LEU A 374 16.70 9.75 -1.23
C LEU A 374 17.11 10.89 -2.16
N GLU A 375 17.68 11.97 -1.62
CA GLU A 375 18.10 13.16 -2.37
C GLU A 375 19.23 12.83 -3.34
N ARG A 376 20.26 12.11 -2.89
CA ARG A 376 21.45 11.82 -3.68
C ARG A 376 21.17 10.90 -4.88
N ASN A 377 20.18 10.02 -4.74
CA ASN A 377 19.82 9.04 -5.77
C ASN A 377 18.52 9.38 -6.49
N ASN A 378 17.91 10.54 -6.20
CA ASN A 378 16.60 10.97 -6.74
C ASN A 378 15.52 9.88 -6.55
N LEU A 379 15.47 9.28 -5.35
CA LEU A 379 14.54 8.21 -5.02
C LEU A 379 13.29 8.78 -4.34
N THR A 380 12.15 8.14 -4.58
CA THR A 380 10.88 8.45 -3.91
C THR A 380 10.55 7.36 -2.92
N LEU A 381 10.42 7.71 -1.64
CA LEU A 381 9.96 6.81 -0.58
C LEU A 381 8.55 6.32 -0.89
N VAL A 382 8.29 5.01 -0.76
CA VAL A 382 6.93 4.48 -0.83
C VAL A 382 6.28 4.68 0.53
N THR A 383 5.18 5.44 0.57
CA THR A 383 4.40 5.64 1.79
C THR A 383 3.13 4.78 1.79
N ALA A 384 2.54 4.56 2.96
CA ALA A 384 1.29 3.81 3.08
C ALA A 384 0.11 4.50 2.36
N GLY A 385 0.20 5.80 2.11
CA GLY A 385 -0.75 6.60 1.34
C GLY A 385 -0.56 6.50 -0.19
N ASP A 386 0.60 6.04 -0.66
CA ASP A 386 0.89 5.83 -2.09
C ASP A 386 0.37 4.48 -2.61
N ARG A 387 -0.45 3.77 -1.82
CA ARG A 387 -1.34 2.75 -2.40
C ARG A 387 -2.22 3.46 -3.43
N PRO A 388 -2.35 2.94 -4.67
CA PRO A 388 -3.34 3.47 -5.59
C PRO A 388 -4.70 3.50 -4.89
N ALA A 389 -5.24 4.70 -4.69
CA ALA A 389 -6.68 4.81 -4.61
C ALA A 389 -7.20 4.30 -5.95
N PRO A 390 -8.12 3.33 -6.00
CA PRO A 390 -8.75 2.98 -7.26
C PRO A 390 -9.38 4.25 -7.83
N THR A 391 -9.00 4.56 -9.06
CA THR A 391 -9.64 5.57 -9.88
C THR A 391 -11.14 5.42 -9.77
N GLN A 392 -11.79 6.45 -9.22
CA GLN A 392 -13.23 6.58 -9.21
C GLN A 392 -13.70 6.59 -10.68
N PRO A 393 -14.53 5.63 -11.14
CA PRO A 393 -15.10 5.69 -12.47
C PRO A 393 -16.05 6.89 -12.58
N PRO A 394 -16.06 7.61 -13.72
CA PRO A 394 -16.97 8.72 -13.92
C PRO A 394 -18.42 8.21 -13.91
N ALA A 395 -19.30 8.91 -13.19
CA ALA A 395 -20.74 8.67 -13.27
C ALA A 395 -21.20 8.93 -14.71
N GLY A 396 -21.77 7.91 -15.35
CA GLY A 396 -22.18 7.96 -16.76
C GLY A 396 -23.55 8.59 -17.00
N GLY A 397 -23.77 8.99 -18.26
CA GLY A 397 -25.08 8.99 -18.92
C GLY A 397 -25.37 10.23 -19.79
N GLY A 398 -25.33 10.08 -21.13
CA GLY A 398 -25.99 11.00 -22.07
C GLY A 398 -25.43 11.06 -23.50
N GLU A 399 -25.88 10.14 -24.38
CA GLU A 399 -26.12 10.20 -25.84
C GLU A 399 -25.08 10.72 -26.89
N THR A 400 -25.09 10.02 -28.04
CA THR A 400 -24.22 10.02 -29.25
C THR A 400 -24.10 11.36 -30.03
N THR A 401 -22.97 11.74 -30.65
CA THR A 401 -22.47 11.36 -32.03
C THR A 401 -21.03 11.94 -32.30
N PRO A 402 -20.14 11.36 -33.14
CA PRO A 402 -18.73 11.82 -33.39
C PRO A 402 -18.49 12.62 -34.71
N PRO A 403 -17.28 13.16 -35.01
CA PRO A 403 -16.43 14.12 -34.29
C PRO A 403 -16.11 15.39 -35.13
N ALA A 404 -15.77 16.52 -34.51
CA ALA A 404 -15.13 17.65 -35.20
C ALA A 404 -14.08 18.35 -34.32
N THR A 405 -12.92 18.56 -34.92
CA THR A 405 -11.70 19.21 -34.44
C THR A 405 -11.95 20.66 -33.99
N ALA A 406 -11.58 21.03 -32.76
CA ALA A 406 -11.14 22.38 -32.37
C ALA A 406 -10.58 22.41 -30.93
N GLU A 407 -9.63 23.33 -30.71
CA GLU A 407 -8.83 23.64 -29.51
C GLU A 407 -9.61 24.05 -28.22
N PRO A 408 -8.93 24.18 -27.05
CA PRO A 408 -9.55 24.05 -25.74
C PRO A 408 -10.08 25.38 -25.17
N THR A 409 -11.26 25.38 -24.55
CA THR A 409 -11.63 26.32 -23.45
C THR A 409 -12.77 25.72 -22.59
N PRO A 410 -12.86 26.07 -21.29
CA PRO A 410 -13.34 25.22 -20.19
C PRO A 410 -14.81 25.48 -19.80
N PRO A 411 -15.37 24.72 -18.83
CA PRO A 411 -16.42 25.25 -17.97
C PRO A 411 -15.87 25.60 -16.58
N ALA A 412 -16.06 26.88 -16.23
CA ALA A 412 -16.01 27.40 -14.88
C ALA A 412 -17.13 26.79 -14.02
N GLY A 413 -16.78 26.35 -12.81
CA GLY A 413 -17.62 26.63 -11.66
C GLY A 413 -17.22 28.02 -11.16
N ASP A 414 -18.16 28.94 -11.05
CA ASP A 414 -17.94 30.29 -10.55
C ASP A 414 -17.24 30.24 -9.19
N THR A 415 -15.94 30.46 -9.20
CA THR A 415 -15.14 30.84 -8.06
C THR A 415 -14.36 32.07 -8.50
N ASP A 416 -14.39 33.16 -7.74
CA ASP A 416 -13.72 34.44 -8.03
C ASP A 416 -12.17 34.34 -8.11
N CYS A 417 -11.62 33.13 -8.15
CA CYS A 417 -10.20 32.81 -8.14
C CYS A 417 -9.71 32.39 -9.53
N SER A 418 -9.05 33.31 -10.23
CA SER A 418 -8.35 33.05 -11.49
C SER A 418 -6.82 33.01 -11.29
N GLY A 419 -6.12 32.13 -12.02
CA GLY A 419 -4.66 32.04 -12.02
C GLY A 419 -4.16 31.13 -13.16
N GLN A 420 -2.86 31.20 -13.47
CA GLN A 420 -2.23 30.36 -14.51
C GLN A 420 -2.32 28.86 -14.18
N VAL A 421 -2.27 28.53 -12.90
CA VAL A 421 -2.38 27.16 -12.39
C VAL A 421 -3.58 27.09 -11.44
N SER A 422 -4.48 26.15 -11.68
CA SER A 422 -5.61 25.86 -10.78
C SER A 422 -5.50 24.44 -10.22
N ARG A 423 -5.80 24.29 -8.93
CA ARG A 423 -5.77 23.02 -8.19
C ARG A 423 -6.97 22.94 -7.27
N THR A 424 -7.62 21.78 -7.24
CA THR A 424 -8.67 21.48 -6.27
C THR A 424 -8.16 20.51 -5.20
N GLY A 425 -8.80 20.49 -4.04
CA GLY A 425 -8.50 19.54 -2.98
C GLY A 425 -9.54 19.58 -1.86
N ARG A 426 -9.55 18.58 -0.99
CA ARG A 426 -10.42 18.55 0.19
C ARG A 426 -9.63 18.92 1.44
N ILE A 427 -10.11 19.90 2.20
CA ILE A 427 -9.51 20.33 3.46
C ILE A 427 -10.50 20.16 4.62
N ALA A 428 -9.98 19.81 5.80
CA ALA A 428 -10.73 19.71 7.05
C ALA A 428 -9.96 20.42 8.17
N ALA A 429 -10.67 20.83 9.22
CA ALA A 429 -10.10 21.48 10.41
C ALA A 429 -8.90 20.68 10.98
N GLY A 430 -7.80 21.37 11.27
CA GLY A 430 -6.57 20.77 11.80
C GLY A 430 -5.72 20.01 10.77
N ARG A 431 -6.16 19.89 9.51
CA ARG A 431 -5.38 19.28 8.42
C ARG A 431 -4.67 20.34 7.61
N THR A 432 -3.56 19.95 6.98
CA THR A 432 -2.87 20.79 6.00
C THR A 432 -2.58 20.01 4.73
N GLN A 433 -2.70 20.67 3.59
CA GLN A 433 -2.40 20.13 2.27
C GLN A 433 -1.35 21.01 1.59
N VAL A 434 -0.38 20.37 0.94
CA VAL A 434 0.67 21.06 0.18
C VAL A 434 0.28 21.08 -1.30
N GLN A 435 0.48 22.21 -1.96
CA GLN A 435 0.15 22.46 -3.35
C GLN A 435 1.33 23.11 -4.10
N PRO A 436 1.53 22.79 -5.39
CA PRO A 436 0.72 21.87 -6.19
C PRO A 436 1.03 20.40 -5.87
N ASP A 437 0.00 19.57 -5.75
CA ASP A 437 0.09 18.09 -5.78
C ASP A 437 1.05 17.48 -4.73
N GLY A 438 1.13 18.08 -3.53
CA GLY A 438 2.04 17.67 -2.46
C GLY A 438 3.52 18.07 -2.67
N ARG A 439 3.82 18.78 -3.77
CA ARG A 439 5.18 19.13 -4.21
C ARG A 439 5.47 20.64 -4.04
N PHE A 440 6.56 21.08 -4.64
CA PHE A 440 6.97 22.47 -4.78
C PHE A 440 7.25 22.78 -6.24
N PHE A 441 7.29 24.07 -6.58
CA PHE A 441 7.61 24.58 -7.90
C PHE A 441 8.76 25.58 -7.81
N ARG A 442 9.46 25.82 -8.92
CA ARG A 442 10.54 26.81 -9.00
C ARG A 442 10.10 27.99 -9.84
N VAL A 443 10.46 29.19 -9.41
CA VAL A 443 10.14 30.44 -10.12
C VAL A 443 11.38 31.33 -10.19
N PRO A 444 11.47 32.21 -11.21
CA PRO A 444 12.42 33.33 -11.21
C PRO A 444 12.04 34.39 -10.15
N ASP A 445 12.83 35.46 -10.06
CA ASP A 445 12.41 36.65 -9.30
C ASP A 445 11.12 37.21 -9.91
N GLY A 446 10.14 37.57 -9.08
CA GLY A 446 8.85 38.03 -9.56
C GLY A 446 7.73 37.99 -8.52
N THR A 447 6.52 38.31 -8.95
CA THR A 447 5.34 38.40 -8.10
C THR A 447 4.56 37.09 -8.11
N GLN A 448 4.25 36.58 -6.92
CA GLN A 448 3.32 35.47 -6.70
C GLN A 448 1.94 36.02 -6.39
N GLU A 449 0.92 35.55 -7.12
CA GLU A 449 -0.48 35.82 -6.84
C GLU A 449 -1.22 34.50 -6.66
N ALA A 450 -1.99 34.37 -5.58
CA ALA A 450 -2.79 33.19 -5.31
C ALA A 450 -4.15 33.54 -4.71
N CYS A 451 -5.16 32.78 -5.09
CA CYS A 451 -6.52 32.89 -4.62
C CYS A 451 -7.04 31.49 -4.27
N LEU A 452 -7.53 31.34 -3.05
CA LEU A 452 -8.09 30.11 -2.52
C LEU A 452 -9.56 30.34 -2.20
N SER A 453 -10.46 29.61 -2.84
CA SER A 453 -11.89 29.58 -2.55
C SER A 453 -12.25 28.28 -1.83
N ALA A 454 -12.96 28.36 -0.71
CA ALA A 454 -13.45 27.25 0.08
C ALA A 454 -14.95 27.46 0.41
N PRO A 455 -15.74 26.39 0.61
CA PRO A 455 -17.19 26.46 0.78
C PRO A 455 -17.59 27.16 2.08
N ASP A 456 -18.82 27.65 2.09
CA ASP A 456 -19.45 28.30 3.24
C ASP A 456 -19.32 27.44 4.50
N GLY A 457 -18.64 27.99 5.52
CA GLY A 457 -18.40 27.33 6.80
C GLY A 457 -17.01 26.71 6.99
N ALA A 458 -16.19 26.60 5.93
CA ALA A 458 -14.78 26.23 6.04
C ALA A 458 -13.91 27.49 6.19
N ARG A 459 -13.16 27.60 7.30
CA ARG A 459 -12.11 28.62 7.44
C ARG A 459 -10.77 28.00 7.11
N VAL A 460 -10.01 28.65 6.23
CA VAL A 460 -8.73 28.15 5.74
C VAL A 460 -7.67 29.24 5.82
N VAL A 461 -6.40 28.83 5.90
CA VAL A 461 -5.23 29.71 5.74
C VAL A 461 -4.44 29.22 4.54
N LEU A 462 -4.15 30.14 3.62
CA LEU A 462 -3.23 29.95 2.53
C LEU A 462 -1.86 30.50 2.94
N GLU A 463 -0.83 29.65 2.93
CA GLU A 463 0.55 30.03 3.19
C GLU A 463 1.39 29.81 1.94
N LEU A 464 2.15 30.82 1.51
CA LEU A 464 3.23 30.65 0.55
C LEU A 464 4.51 30.33 1.34
N GLN A 465 5.16 29.22 1.02
CA GLN A 465 6.39 28.80 1.67
C GLN A 465 7.55 28.75 0.69
N ARG A 466 8.71 29.30 1.08
CA ARG A 466 9.97 29.23 0.32
C ARG A 466 10.89 28.18 0.95
N PHE A 467 11.58 27.41 0.13
CA PHE A 467 12.65 26.53 0.58
C PHE A 467 13.90 27.35 0.90
N THR A 468 14.28 27.41 2.18
CA THR A 468 15.46 28.13 2.66
C THR A 468 16.09 27.37 3.82
N GLY A 469 17.40 27.12 3.77
CA GLY A 469 18.12 26.46 4.87
C GLY A 469 17.62 25.05 5.18
N GLY A 470 17.35 24.24 4.15
CA GLY A 470 16.95 22.83 4.28
C GLY A 470 15.47 22.59 4.61
N ALA A 471 14.65 23.64 4.75
CA ALA A 471 13.22 23.49 5.04
C ALA A 471 12.36 24.54 4.32
N PHE A 472 11.08 24.23 4.15
CA PHE A 472 10.09 25.21 3.70
C PHE A 472 9.67 26.11 4.86
N ARG A 473 9.77 27.42 4.67
CA ARG A 473 9.38 28.45 5.64
C ARG A 473 8.30 29.32 5.03
N THR A 474 7.25 29.62 5.81
CA THR A 474 6.18 30.52 5.38
C THR A 474 6.73 31.94 5.18
N VAL A 475 6.63 32.44 3.96
CA VAL A 475 7.08 33.79 3.56
C VAL A 475 5.91 34.75 3.34
N ALA A 476 4.71 34.24 3.05
CA ALA A 476 3.48 35.03 3.03
C ALA A 476 2.29 34.17 3.48
N ARG A 477 1.25 34.80 4.02
CA ARG A 477 0.05 34.11 4.51
C ARG A 477 -1.21 34.96 4.34
N ALA A 478 -2.32 34.32 4.05
CA ALA A 478 -3.65 34.93 3.98
C ALA A 478 -4.69 33.98 4.58
N ALA A 479 -5.54 34.46 5.47
CA ALA A 479 -6.68 33.71 5.97
C ALA A 479 -7.91 33.98 5.12
N SER A 480 -8.81 33.00 4.99
CA SER A 480 -10.07 33.18 4.27
C SER A 480 -10.99 34.17 4.99
N ALA A 481 -11.46 35.17 4.26
CA ALA A 481 -12.61 36.01 4.61
C ALA A 481 -13.74 35.67 3.63
N ASP A 482 -14.94 35.40 4.15
CA ASP A 482 -16.12 35.05 3.35
C ASP A 482 -15.86 33.92 2.33
N GLY A 483 -15.19 32.85 2.78
CA GLY A 483 -14.86 31.69 1.95
C GLY A 483 -13.65 31.86 1.02
N THR A 484 -13.07 33.06 0.90
CA THR A 484 -11.95 33.32 -0.03
C THR A 484 -10.70 33.87 0.66
N ALA A 485 -9.51 33.35 0.34
CA ALA A 485 -8.22 33.87 0.77
C ALA A 485 -7.39 34.32 -0.46
N ARG A 486 -6.92 35.57 -0.47
CA ARG A 486 -6.06 36.11 -1.53
C ARG A 486 -4.69 36.47 -0.98
N LEU A 487 -3.64 36.09 -1.70
CA LEU A 487 -2.25 36.29 -1.32
C LEU A 487 -1.48 36.85 -2.52
N THR A 488 -0.83 37.99 -2.32
CA THR A 488 0.13 38.57 -3.27
C THR A 488 1.45 38.79 -2.55
N ALA A 489 2.56 38.32 -3.12
CA ALA A 489 3.88 38.43 -2.51
C ALA A 489 4.97 38.63 -3.57
N GLU A 490 5.85 39.60 -3.34
CA GLU A 490 7.10 39.73 -4.09
C GLU A 490 8.06 38.62 -3.66
N THR A 491 8.56 37.85 -4.62
CA THR A 491 9.39 36.68 -4.37
C THR A 491 10.67 36.73 -5.16
N GLN A 492 11.74 36.25 -4.53
CA GLN A 492 13.00 36.01 -5.25
C GLN A 492 12.99 34.66 -5.94
N ALA A 493 13.89 34.44 -6.89
CA ALA A 493 14.11 33.17 -7.53
C ALA A 493 14.34 32.06 -6.48
N GLY A 494 13.66 30.93 -6.66
CA GLY A 494 13.73 29.85 -5.68
C GLY A 494 12.62 28.81 -5.80
N ALA A 495 12.64 27.86 -4.88
CA ALA A 495 11.62 26.83 -4.75
C ALA A 495 10.54 27.27 -3.76
N TYR A 496 9.29 27.23 -4.19
CA TYR A 496 8.11 27.63 -3.42
C TYR A 496 7.04 26.54 -3.43
N ARG A 497 6.19 26.53 -2.41
CA ARG A 497 4.97 25.74 -2.36
C ARG A 497 3.87 26.51 -1.65
N TYR A 498 2.63 26.21 -1.98
CA TYR A 498 1.48 26.66 -1.20
C TYR A 498 1.13 25.60 -0.15
N ARG A 499 0.76 26.04 1.05
CA ARG A 499 0.22 25.19 2.10
C ARG A 499 -1.16 25.71 2.48
N VAL A 500 -2.17 24.89 2.28
CA VAL A 500 -3.56 25.16 2.66
C VAL A 500 -3.80 24.49 4.00
N ALA A 501 -4.16 25.26 5.03
CA ALA A 501 -4.43 24.76 6.37
C ALA A 501 -5.90 25.00 6.75
N GLY A 502 -6.61 23.96 7.15
CA GLY A 502 -7.99 24.07 7.64
C GLY A 502 -8.02 24.54 9.10
N LEU A 503 -8.68 25.65 9.38
CA LEU A 503 -8.90 26.16 10.74
C LEU A 503 -10.20 25.62 11.34
N SER A 504 -11.28 25.59 10.57
CA SER A 504 -12.59 25.07 11.00
C SER A 504 -13.38 24.58 9.79
N GLY A 505 -14.35 23.69 10.01
CA GLY A 505 -15.17 23.10 8.95
C GLY A 505 -14.41 22.12 8.06
N SER A 506 -15.06 21.65 7.00
CA SER A 506 -14.46 20.79 5.98
C SER A 506 -15.15 20.96 4.64
N GLY A 507 -14.41 20.85 3.54
CA GLY A 507 -14.98 20.95 2.20
C GLY A 507 -13.94 20.91 1.09
N GLU A 508 -14.40 20.91 -0.15
CA GLU A 508 -13.56 21.05 -1.35
C GLU A 508 -13.12 22.50 -1.50
N TYR A 509 -11.86 22.77 -1.76
CA TYR A 509 -11.35 24.09 -2.07
C TYR A 509 -10.78 24.14 -3.48
N THR A 510 -10.73 25.33 -4.05
CA THR A 510 -10.02 25.65 -5.30
C THR A 510 -8.92 26.64 -5.00
N LEU A 511 -7.68 26.30 -5.32
CA LEU A 511 -6.52 27.18 -5.29
C LEU A 511 -6.09 27.51 -6.71
N ALA A 512 -6.19 28.78 -7.10
CA ALA A 512 -5.63 29.31 -8.33
C ALA A 512 -4.41 30.19 -8.01
N PHE A 513 -3.30 30.03 -8.73
CA PHE A 513 -2.11 30.85 -8.55
C PHE A 513 -1.38 31.14 -9.85
N SER A 514 -0.62 32.23 -9.86
CA SER A 514 0.25 32.68 -10.95
C SER A 514 1.59 33.11 -10.36
N ALA A 515 2.66 32.82 -11.10
CA ALA A 515 3.99 33.33 -10.80
C ALA A 515 4.48 34.09 -12.02
N ARG A 516 4.69 35.41 -11.88
CA ARG A 516 5.03 36.31 -12.98
C ARG A 516 6.36 36.97 -12.77
#